data_AF-A0A7S9WFC8-F1
#
_entry.id   AF-A0A7S9WFC8-F1
#
_cell.length_a   1.000
_cell.length_b   1.000
_cell.length_c   1.000
_cell.angle_alpha   90.00
_cell.angle_beta   90.00
_cell.angle_gamma   90.00
#
_symmetry.space_group_name_H-M   'P 1'
#
loop_
_entity.id
_entity.type
_entity.pdbx_description
1 polymer ?
#
loop_
_entity_poly.entity_id
_entity_poly.type
_entity_poly.pdbx_seq_one_letter_code
_entity_poly.pdbx_strand_id
1 'polypeptide(L)'
;MRALMSLFTAIAVIGLGFWAYQQNILTQQAEREVARLEAEIAAHHERLAILRSEWAFLNRPDRLRALVDMNFDRLGLLPMQPDQFATIHEVSFPDPLAALTEASLVSDEAVQEDQP
;
A
#
# COMPACT_ATOMS: atom_id res chain seq x y z
N MET A 1 -33.74 22.24 59.40
CA MET A 1 -32.73 21.23 59.03
C MET A 1 -33.25 20.21 58.01
N ARG A 2 -34.38 19.53 58.25
CA ARG A 2 -34.94 18.52 57.33
C ARG A 2 -35.21 19.03 55.90
N ALA A 3 -35.77 20.23 55.75
CA ALA A 3 -36.07 20.82 54.44
C ALA A 3 -34.82 21.18 53.61
N LEU A 4 -33.73 21.59 54.28
CA LEU A 4 -32.44 21.87 53.62
C LEU A 4 -31.81 20.58 53.10
N MET A 5 -31.82 19.52 53.93
CA MET A 5 -31.32 18.20 53.54
C MET A 5 -32.10 17.64 52.35
N SER A 6 -33.44 17.71 52.37
CA SER A 6 -34.26 17.22 51.25
C SER A 6 -34.05 18.01 49.96
N LEU A 7 -33.88 19.33 50.05
CA LEU A 7 -33.58 20.17 48.88
C LEU A 7 -32.21 19.80 48.28
N PHE A 8 -31.21 19.61 49.12
CA PHE A 8 -29.87 19.21 48.68
C PHE A 8 -29.90 17.85 47.99
N THR A 9 -30.62 16.87 48.54
CA THR A 9 -30.79 15.57 47.91
C THR A 9 -31.52 15.68 46.57
N ALA A 10 -32.58 16.49 46.47
CA ALA A 10 -33.28 16.70 45.20
C ALA A 10 -32.36 17.28 44.12
N ILE A 11 -31.53 18.28 44.46
CA ILE A 11 -30.54 18.85 43.55
C ILE A 11 -29.49 17.80 43.15
N ALA A 12 -29.02 16.99 44.10
CA ALA A 12 -28.06 15.92 43.82
C ALA A 12 -28.63 14.89 42.83
N VAL A 13 -29.90 14.47 42.99
CA VAL A 13 -30.55 13.54 42.06
C VAL A 13 -30.69 14.15 40.66
N ILE A 14 -31.07 15.43 40.56
CA ILE A 14 -31.17 16.12 39.27
C ILE A 14 -29.79 16.21 38.59
N GLY A 15 -28.75 16.55 39.36
CA GLY A 15 -27.38 16.60 38.85
C GLY A 15 -26.88 15.25 38.34
N LEU A 16 -27.19 14.16 39.05
CA LEU A 16 -26.86 12.79 38.61
C LEU A 16 -27.63 12.40 37.34
N GLY A 17 -28.90 12.78 37.23
CA GLY A 17 -29.69 12.56 36.01
C GLY A 17 -29.09 13.28 34.80
N PHE A 18 -28.68 14.54 34.97
CA PHE A 18 -28.01 15.30 33.93
C PHE A 18 -26.66 14.68 33.53
N TRP A 19 -25.85 14.27 34.52
CA TRP A 19 -24.56 13.63 34.26
C TRP A 19 -24.69 12.30 33.51
N ALA A 20 -25.65 11.45 33.89
CA ALA A 20 -25.92 10.19 33.22
C ALA A 20 -26.40 10.39 31.77
N TYR A 21 -27.25 11.39 31.52
CA TYR A 21 -27.70 11.72 30.18
C TYR A 21 -26.55 12.19 29.29
N GLN A 22 -25.66 13.04 29.83
CA GLN A 22 -24.48 13.51 29.11
C GLN A 22 -23.52 12.37 28.76
N GLN A 23 -23.28 11.43 29.69
CA GLN A 23 -22.47 10.24 29.43
C GLN A 23 -23.06 9.38 28.32
N ASN A 24 -24.39 9.21 28.32
CA ASN A 24 -25.08 8.46 27.27
C ASN A 24 -24.86 9.07 25.87
N ILE A 25 -24.87 10.40 25.76
CA ILE A 25 -24.60 11.09 24.48
C ILE A 25 -23.17 10.81 24.00
N LEU A 26 -22.18 10.87 24.90
CA LEU A 26 -20.78 10.65 24.55
C LEU A 26 -20.54 9.23 24.03
N THR A 27 -21.14 8.22 24.69
CA THR A 27 -21.05 6.83 24.24
C THR A 27 -21.70 6.64 22.87
N GLN A 28 -22.92 7.17 22.67
CA GLN A 28 -23.62 7.06 21.39
C GLN A 28 -22.91 7.80 20.24
N GLN A 29 -22.11 8.83 20.54
CA GLN A 29 -21.29 9.50 19.51
C GLN A 29 -20.13 8.62 19.08
N ALA A 30 -19.43 8.00 20.03
CA ALA A 30 -18.33 7.09 19.73
C ALA A 30 -18.80 5.86 18.93
N GLU A 31 -19.93 5.25 19.29
CA GLU A 31 -20.51 4.13 18.56
C GLU A 31 -20.87 4.50 17.10
N ARG A 32 -21.46 5.68 16.91
CA ARG A 32 -21.79 6.18 15.56
C ARG A 32 -20.55 6.42 14.71
N GLU A 33 -19.48 6.93 15.31
CA GLU A 33 -18.23 7.16 14.59
C GLU A 33 -17.56 5.84 14.18
N VAL A 34 -17.56 4.83 15.05
CA VAL A 34 -17.07 3.49 14.72
C VAL A 34 -17.88 2.89 13.56
N ALA A 35 -19.22 2.94 13.63
CA ALA A 35 -20.07 2.44 12.56
C ALA A 35 -19.83 3.17 11.21
N ARG A 36 -19.58 4.48 11.26
CA ARG A 36 -19.22 5.28 10.08
C ARG A 36 -17.89 4.81 9.47
N LEU A 37 -16.87 4.62 10.31
CA LEU A 37 -15.54 4.18 9.87
C LEU A 37 -15.59 2.75 9.31
N GLU A 38 -16.33 1.84 9.92
CA GLU A 38 -16.50 0.47 9.41
C GLU A 38 -17.14 0.47 8.02
N ALA A 39 -18.16 1.30 7.79
CA ALA A 39 -18.78 1.44 6.47
C ALA A 39 -17.80 2.00 5.42
N GLU A 40 -16.97 2.98 5.81
CA GLU A 40 -15.93 3.54 4.95
C GLU A 40 -14.86 2.50 4.60
N ILE A 41 -14.40 1.72 5.59
CA ILE A 41 -13.46 0.61 5.40
C ILE A 41 -14.05 -0.44 4.45
N ALA A 42 -15.31 -0.81 4.61
CA ALA A 42 -15.97 -1.78 3.73
C ALA A 42 -16.00 -1.29 2.28
N ALA A 43 -16.35 -0.02 2.05
CA ALA A 43 -16.34 0.59 0.71
C ALA A 43 -14.93 0.61 0.09
N HIS A 44 -13.88 0.86 0.87
CA HIS A 44 -12.51 0.79 0.39
C HIS A 44 -12.09 -0.65 0.02
N HIS A 45 -12.49 -1.65 0.80
CA HIS A 45 -12.20 -3.05 0.50
C HIS A 45 -12.84 -3.52 -0.81
N GLU A 46 -14.06 -3.07 -1.10
CA GLU A 46 -14.75 -3.34 -2.37
C GLU A 46 -13.95 -2.78 -3.56
N ARG A 47 -13.49 -1.52 -3.47
CA ARG A 47 -12.64 -0.91 -4.51
C ARG A 47 -11.35 -1.69 -4.70
N LEU A 48 -10.69 -2.08 -3.61
CA LEU A 48 -9.48 -2.88 -3.68
C LEU A 48 -9.73 -4.26 -4.32
N ALA A 49 -10.89 -4.88 -4.10
CA ALA A 49 -11.24 -6.14 -4.74
C ALA A 49 -11.33 -5.99 -6.26
N ILE A 50 -11.96 -4.91 -6.74
CA ILE A 50 -12.03 -4.58 -8.17
C ILE A 50 -10.63 -4.35 -8.74
N LEU A 51 -9.82 -3.49 -8.11
CA LEU A 51 -8.46 -3.20 -8.60
C LEU A 51 -7.57 -4.44 -8.66
N ARG A 52 -7.67 -5.34 -7.66
CA ARG A 52 -6.95 -6.62 -7.69
C ARG A 52 -7.41 -7.51 -8.84
N SER A 53 -8.71 -7.52 -9.15
CA SER A 53 -9.24 -8.28 -10.28
C SER A 53 -8.76 -7.72 -11.62
N GLU A 54 -8.71 -6.39 -11.76
CA GLU A 54 -8.17 -5.72 -12.94
C GLU A 54 -6.68 -6.00 -13.11
N TRP A 55 -5.91 -5.90 -12.02
CA TRP A 55 -4.49 -6.25 -12.03
C TRP A 55 -4.29 -7.71 -12.44
N ALA A 56 -5.06 -8.64 -11.88
CA ALA A 56 -4.98 -10.05 -12.24
C ALA A 56 -5.30 -10.28 -13.73
N PHE A 57 -6.29 -9.54 -14.26
CA PHE A 57 -6.65 -9.61 -15.68
C PHE A 57 -5.56 -9.02 -16.59
N LEU A 58 -4.96 -7.88 -16.23
CA LEU A 58 -3.87 -7.26 -16.97
C LEU A 58 -2.61 -8.14 -16.98
N ASN A 59 -2.32 -8.82 -15.85
CA ASN A 59 -1.13 -9.66 -15.69
C ASN A 59 -1.33 -11.13 -16.11
N ARG A 60 -2.42 -11.47 -16.82
CA ARG A 60 -2.60 -12.84 -17.32
C ARG A 60 -1.46 -13.19 -18.29
N PRO A 61 -0.66 -14.25 -18.03
CA PRO A 61 0.53 -14.55 -18.79
C PRO A 61 0.21 -14.82 -20.27
N ASP A 62 -0.91 -15.46 -20.57
CA ASP A 62 -1.34 -15.73 -21.95
C ASP A 62 -1.60 -14.46 -22.74
N ARG A 63 -2.20 -13.44 -22.09
CA ARG A 63 -2.43 -12.12 -22.71
C ARG A 63 -1.12 -11.37 -22.91
N LEU A 64 -0.23 -11.41 -21.93
CA LEU A 64 1.08 -10.78 -22.02
C LEU A 64 1.90 -11.40 -23.17
N ARG A 65 1.89 -12.74 -23.32
CA ARG A 65 2.54 -13.41 -24.46
C ARG A 65 1.95 -12.95 -25.79
N ALA A 66 0.62 -12.96 -25.92
CA ALA A 66 -0.03 -12.48 -27.14
C ALA A 66 0.34 -11.02 -27.48
N LEU A 67 0.45 -10.14 -26.48
CA LEU A 67 0.87 -8.75 -26.68
C LEU A 67 2.34 -8.63 -27.09
N VAL A 68 3.22 -9.46 -26.51
CA VAL A 68 4.64 -9.54 -26.89
C VAL A 68 4.78 -10.02 -28.32
N ASP A 69 4.07 -11.09 -28.70
CA ASP A 69 4.10 -11.66 -30.05
C ASP A 69 3.63 -10.64 -31.09
N MET A 70 2.57 -9.88 -30.78
CA MET A 70 2.07 -8.81 -31.66
C MET A 70 3.05 -7.63 -31.83
N ASN A 71 3.93 -7.39 -30.86
CA ASN A 71 4.89 -6.28 -30.87
C ASN A 71 6.34 -6.76 -30.96
N PHE A 72 6.55 -7.96 -31.49
CA PHE A 72 7.85 -8.63 -31.48
C PHE A 72 8.94 -7.81 -32.17
N ASP A 73 8.63 -7.19 -33.31
CA ASP A 73 9.58 -6.36 -34.08
C ASP A 73 10.20 -5.22 -33.26
N ARG A 74 9.47 -4.71 -32.26
CA ARG A 74 9.92 -3.63 -31.38
C ARG A 74 10.51 -4.14 -30.07
N LEU A 75 9.92 -5.18 -29.50
CA LEU A 75 10.25 -5.66 -28.16
C LEU A 75 11.40 -6.69 -28.18
N GLY A 76 11.49 -7.52 -29.21
CA GLY A 76 12.50 -8.58 -29.32
C GLY A 76 12.49 -9.59 -28.17
N LEU A 77 11.37 -9.69 -27.45
CA LEU A 77 11.25 -10.53 -26.26
C LEU A 77 10.90 -11.96 -26.65
N LEU A 78 11.64 -12.92 -26.12
CA LEU A 78 11.35 -14.35 -26.24
C LEU A 78 10.87 -14.91 -24.89
N PRO A 79 10.05 -15.97 -24.90
CA PRO A 79 9.67 -16.65 -23.67
C PRO A 79 10.92 -17.19 -22.96
N MET A 80 11.02 -16.90 -21.67
CA MET A 80 12.08 -17.44 -20.84
C MET A 80 11.91 -18.95 -20.74
N GLN A 81 12.97 -19.69 -21.06
CA GLN A 81 12.97 -21.14 -21.02
C GLN A 81 13.42 -21.66 -19.64
N PRO A 82 12.96 -22.84 -19.19
CA PRO A 82 13.29 -23.36 -17.87
C PRO A 82 14.80 -23.53 -17.61
N ASP A 83 15.58 -23.80 -18.65
CA ASP A 83 17.04 -23.92 -18.65
C ASP A 83 17.77 -22.59 -18.45
N GLN A 84 17.09 -21.46 -18.61
CA GLN A 84 17.63 -20.12 -18.36
C GLN A 84 17.56 -19.73 -16.88
N PHE A 85 16.89 -20.53 -16.04
CA PHE A 85 16.95 -20.37 -14.58
C PHE A 85 18.19 -21.10 -14.05
N ALA A 86 19.13 -20.33 -13.51
CA ALA A 86 20.34 -20.85 -12.88
C ALA A 86 20.34 -20.56 -11.38
N THR A 87 20.92 -21.46 -10.59
CA THR A 87 21.19 -21.22 -9.18
C THR A 87 22.25 -20.12 -9.08
N ILE A 88 22.27 -19.34 -7.99
CA ILE A 88 23.23 -18.23 -7.81
C ILE A 88 24.69 -18.68 -8.02
N HIS A 89 25.03 -19.92 -7.68
CA HIS A 89 26.37 -20.49 -7.85
C HIS A 89 26.70 -20.92 -9.30
N GLU A 90 25.71 -20.98 -10.18
CA GLU A 90 25.83 -21.37 -11.59
C GLU A 90 25.86 -20.14 -12.51
N VAL A 91 25.59 -18.95 -11.97
CA VAL A 91 25.67 -17.67 -12.70
C VAL A 91 27.09 -17.12 -12.57
N SER A 92 27.79 -16.99 -13.69
CA SER A 92 29.02 -16.19 -13.74
C SER A 92 28.66 -14.72 -13.56
N PHE A 93 28.89 -14.20 -12.36
CA PHE A 93 28.85 -12.77 -12.13
C PHE A 93 30.05 -12.10 -12.81
N PRO A 94 29.88 -10.91 -13.40
CA PRO A 94 31.01 -10.10 -13.84
C PRO A 94 31.96 -9.91 -12.67
N ASP A 95 33.27 -10.00 -12.91
CA ASP A 95 34.26 -9.68 -11.89
C ASP A 95 34.00 -8.24 -11.42
N PRO A 96 33.70 -8.01 -10.13
CA PRO A 96 33.41 -6.67 -9.64
C PRO A 96 34.56 -5.70 -9.93
N LEU A 97 35.81 -6.17 -9.95
CA LEU A 97 36.97 -5.35 -10.27
C LEU A 97 37.03 -5.00 -11.76
N ALA A 98 36.67 -5.93 -12.64
CA ALA A 98 36.56 -5.67 -14.09
C ALA A 98 35.42 -4.70 -14.40
N ALA A 99 34.26 -4.84 -13.75
CA ALA A 99 33.13 -3.93 -13.90
C ALA A 99 33.45 -2.50 -13.45
N LEU A 100 34.22 -2.35 -12.38
CA LEU A 100 34.71 -1.04 -11.91
C LEU A 100 35.78 -0.46 -12.84
N THR A 101 36.60 -1.30 -13.47
CA THR A 101 37.63 -0.87 -14.43
C THR A 101 36.99 -0.40 -15.74
N GLU A 102 36.04 -1.14 -16.30
CA GLU A 102 35.29 -0.72 -17.50
C GLU A 102 34.48 0.57 -17.24
N ALA A 103 33.84 0.70 -16.08
CA ALA A 103 33.13 1.94 -15.71
C ALA A 103 34.08 3.14 -15.54
N SER A 104 35.30 2.90 -15.03
CA SER A 104 36.34 3.94 -14.93
C SER A 104 36.91 4.32 -16.29
N LEU A 105 37.07 3.37 -17.21
CA LEU A 105 37.58 3.63 -18.57
C LEU A 105 36.58 4.43 -19.42
N VAL A 106 35.28 4.12 -19.32
CA VAL A 106 34.20 4.90 -19.96
C VAL A 106 34.13 6.32 -19.38
N SER A 107 34.43 6.48 -18.09
CA SER A 107 34.48 7.79 -17.43
C SER A 107 35.69 8.62 -17.88
N ASP A 108 36.84 7.98 -18.16
CA ASP A 108 38.05 8.65 -18.64
C ASP A 108 37.94 9.01 -20.14
N GLU A 109 37.35 8.16 -20.98
CA GLU A 109 37.12 8.47 -22.40
C GLU A 109 36.10 9.62 -22.59
N ALA A 110 35.03 9.66 -21.80
CA ALA A 110 34.03 10.73 -21.85
C ALA A 110 34.58 12.10 -21.39
N VAL A 111 35.69 12.12 -20.65
CA VAL A 111 36.39 13.36 -20.24
C VAL A 111 37.42 13.79 -21.30
N GLN A 112 37.87 12.89 -22.16
CA GLN A 112 38.88 13.16 -23.17
C GLN A 112 38.28 13.69 -24.50
N GLU A 113 37.03 13.38 -24.81
CA GLU A 113 36.36 13.79 -26.07
C GLU A 113 35.85 15.25 -26.10
N ASP A 114 35.86 15.96 -24.95
CA ASP A 114 35.33 17.35 -24.83
C ASP A 114 36.43 18.42 -24.60
N GLN A 115 37.65 18.21 -25.12
CA GLN A 115 38.64 19.28 -25.22
C GLN A 115 38.94 19.63 -26.69
N PRO A 116 38.90 20.93 -27.06
CA PRO A 116 38.93 21.43 -28.44
C PRO A 116 40.28 21.23 -29.15
#